data_AF-A0A1I2KD90-F1
#
_entry.id   AF-A0A1I2KD90-F1
#
_cell.length_a   1.000
_cell.length_b   1.000
_cell.length_c   1.000
_cell.angle_alpha   90.00
_cell.angle_beta   90.00
_cell.angle_gamma   90.00
#
_symmetry.space_group_name_H-M   'P 1'
#
loop_
_entity.id
_entity.type
_entity.pdbx_description
1 polymer ?
#
loop_
_entity_poly.entity_id
_entity_poly.type
_entity_poly.pdbx_seq_one_letter_code
_entity_poly.pdbx_strand_id
1 'polypeptide(L)'
;MSIQFQIFPDHSGAFDYSSNAARAAGEKFDELADLWQQGRLSDKRLQAALEEQLKLTPWLLDAHCFLASNYFDMDKPVKALEAAQRGLDAAHDLMPEGFPGKIEWGHLENRPYLRLLQIALLCLARRRKHKEAAEIAVLMMARNPNDNQGARFLVGSELLRAGMRKEAAVVLQEQAAEYPPYWYELGLCHAIDDNWVAAATAFRRGFAANHYIAELLLNESQPLPLLIHHGSNLEDPSTAAEYVDMYGELWLAPNGAQHFLRWLYNQSQVMIERAGILACKEELLWAPNSAEAGKIVQRRDTLANKIDDKLSKAIVQQRTTRRGQTGWPWNLALGML
;
A
#
# COMPACT_ATOMS: atom_id res chain seq x y z
N MET A 1 38.29 -2.52 9.61
CA MET A 1 37.81 -1.68 8.50
C MET A 1 36.33 -1.96 8.36
N SER A 2 35.51 -0.91 8.25
CA SER A 2 34.07 -1.02 8.04
C SER A 2 33.74 -1.31 6.57
N ILE A 3 32.46 -1.49 6.26
CA ILE A 3 31.95 -1.29 4.90
C ILE A 3 32.18 0.15 4.45
N GLN A 4 32.13 0.40 3.13
CA GLN A 4 32.23 1.73 2.53
C GLN A 4 30.95 2.06 1.76
N PHE A 5 30.76 3.33 1.42
CA PHE A 5 29.72 3.75 0.48
C PHE A 5 30.37 4.23 -0.82
N GLN A 6 30.07 3.55 -1.92
CA GLN A 6 30.55 3.89 -3.25
C GLN A 6 29.52 4.76 -3.97
N ILE A 7 29.98 5.81 -4.64
CA ILE A 7 29.16 6.62 -5.55
C ILE A 7 29.59 6.29 -6.98
N PHE A 8 28.61 5.97 -7.82
CA PHE A 8 28.82 5.62 -9.23
C PHE A 8 28.74 6.85 -10.15
N PRO A 9 29.21 6.76 -11.41
CA PRO A 9 29.19 7.88 -12.36
C PRO A 9 27.80 8.44 -12.67
N ASP A 10 26.75 7.65 -12.49
CA ASP A 10 25.34 8.07 -12.66
C ASP A 10 24.75 8.70 -11.39
N HIS A 11 25.59 8.97 -10.39
CA HIS A 11 25.23 9.50 -9.07
C HIS A 11 24.37 8.58 -8.21
N SER A 12 24.18 7.31 -8.59
CA SER A 12 23.67 6.30 -7.68
C SER A 12 24.76 5.89 -6.67
N GLY A 13 24.35 5.27 -5.57
CA GLY A 13 25.26 4.81 -4.53
C GLY A 13 24.97 3.39 -4.09
N ALA A 14 26.02 2.69 -3.66
CA ALA A 14 25.90 1.39 -3.05
C ALA A 14 26.84 1.19 -1.86
N PHE A 15 26.41 0.39 -0.89
CA PHE A 15 27.28 -0.11 0.15
C PHE A 15 28.25 -1.15 -0.43
N ASP A 16 29.51 -1.09 -0.03
CA ASP A 16 30.56 -2.02 -0.47
C ASP A 16 31.08 -2.84 0.72
N TYR A 17 30.90 -4.16 0.59
CA TYR A 17 31.32 -5.17 1.56
C TYR A 17 32.62 -5.89 1.15
N SER A 18 33.38 -5.35 0.18
CA SER A 18 34.57 -6.01 -0.40
C SER A 18 35.74 -6.22 0.57
N SER A 19 35.82 -5.43 1.66
CA SER A 19 36.95 -5.54 2.60
C SER A 19 36.94 -6.88 3.35
N ASN A 20 38.12 -7.44 3.63
CA ASN A 20 38.23 -8.73 4.35
C ASN A 20 37.47 -8.73 5.69
N ALA A 21 37.48 -7.60 6.42
CA ALA A 21 36.76 -7.46 7.67
C ALA A 21 35.23 -7.42 7.48
N ALA A 22 34.75 -6.75 6.42
CA ALA A 22 33.34 -6.74 6.06
C ALA A 22 32.85 -8.12 5.64
N ARG A 23 33.61 -8.83 4.80
CA ARG A 23 33.30 -10.20 4.38
C ARG A 23 33.23 -11.16 5.57
N ALA A 24 34.22 -11.15 6.45
CA ALA A 24 34.23 -12.01 7.64
C ALA A 24 33.04 -11.71 8.59
N ALA A 25 32.63 -10.43 8.70
CA ALA A 25 31.45 -10.06 9.47
C ALA A 25 30.15 -10.55 8.82
N GLY A 26 30.03 -10.42 7.49
CA GLY A 26 28.90 -10.94 6.71
C GLY A 26 28.79 -12.46 6.80
N GLU A 27 29.89 -13.18 6.58
CA GLU A 27 29.94 -14.65 6.70
C GLU A 27 29.50 -15.13 8.09
N LYS A 28 29.95 -14.45 9.15
CA LYS A 28 29.49 -14.77 10.51
C LYS A 28 27.98 -14.53 10.70
N PHE A 29 27.43 -13.48 10.08
CA PHE A 29 26.00 -13.23 10.10
C PHE A 29 25.23 -14.33 9.36
N ASP A 30 25.70 -14.71 8.16
CA ASP A 30 25.09 -15.76 7.35
C ASP A 30 25.08 -17.11 8.08
N GLU A 31 26.18 -17.48 8.74
CA GLU A 31 26.26 -18.69 9.57
C GLU A 31 25.20 -18.69 10.70
N LEU A 32 25.01 -17.55 11.36
CA LEU A 32 24.01 -17.40 12.42
C LEU A 32 22.58 -17.49 11.86
N ALA A 33 22.33 -16.86 10.70
CA ALA A 33 21.04 -16.88 10.02
C ALA A 33 20.69 -18.30 9.54
N ASP A 34 21.65 -19.03 8.95
CA ASP A 34 21.46 -20.40 8.49
C ASP A 34 21.11 -21.35 9.63
N LEU A 35 21.82 -21.25 10.77
CA LEU A 35 21.52 -22.04 11.95
C LEU A 35 20.13 -21.76 12.50
N TRP A 36 19.66 -20.51 12.44
CA TRP A 36 18.31 -20.14 12.85
C TRP A 36 17.25 -20.67 11.89
N GLN A 37 17.45 -20.53 10.56
CA GLN A 37 16.55 -21.09 9.55
C GLN A 37 16.43 -22.61 9.67
N GLN A 38 17.51 -23.30 10.05
CA GLN A 38 17.53 -24.74 10.31
C GLN A 38 16.88 -25.14 11.66
N GLY A 39 16.36 -24.19 12.44
CA GLY A 39 15.79 -24.43 13.77
C GLY A 39 16.82 -24.81 14.85
N ARG A 40 18.12 -24.63 14.57
CA ARG A 40 19.23 -24.96 15.48
C ARG A 40 19.58 -23.80 16.42
N LEU A 41 19.11 -22.60 16.11
CA LEU A 41 19.20 -21.40 16.92
C LEU A 41 17.79 -20.85 17.18
N SER A 42 17.46 -20.55 18.43
CA SER A 42 16.19 -19.88 18.76
C SER A 42 16.30 -18.36 18.56
N ASP A 43 15.17 -17.68 18.35
CA ASP A 43 15.13 -16.21 18.13
C ASP A 43 15.91 -15.45 19.20
N LYS A 44 15.72 -15.83 20.48
CA LYS A 44 16.39 -15.18 21.62
C LYS A 44 17.91 -15.34 21.57
N ARG A 45 18.40 -16.52 21.15
CA ARG A 45 19.83 -16.80 21.04
C ARG A 45 20.44 -16.10 19.83
N LEU A 46 19.74 -16.11 18.69
CA LEU A 46 20.18 -15.37 17.51
C LEU A 46 20.24 -13.87 17.80
N GLN A 47 19.18 -13.32 18.39
CA GLN A 47 19.14 -11.91 18.78
C GLN A 47 20.32 -11.53 19.68
N ALA A 48 20.62 -12.34 20.70
CA ALA A 48 21.77 -12.10 21.57
C ALA A 48 23.11 -12.16 20.80
N ALA A 49 23.27 -13.13 19.91
CA ALA A 49 24.48 -13.26 19.08
C ALA A 49 24.67 -12.06 18.14
N LEU A 50 23.59 -11.57 17.54
CA LEU A 50 23.61 -10.38 16.67
C LEU A 50 23.90 -9.10 17.45
N GLU A 51 23.32 -8.91 18.63
CA GLU A 51 23.64 -7.76 19.48
C GLU A 51 25.12 -7.78 19.93
N GLU A 52 25.68 -8.96 20.26
CA GLU A 52 27.12 -9.09 20.54
C GLU A 52 27.99 -8.79 19.30
N GLN A 53 27.56 -9.22 18.11
CA GLN A 53 28.25 -8.91 16.86
C GLN A 53 28.23 -7.41 16.57
N LEU A 54 27.09 -6.74 16.75
CA LEU A 54 26.94 -5.30 16.52
C LEU A 54 27.79 -4.43 17.46
N LYS A 55 28.22 -4.94 18.62
CA LYS A 55 29.24 -4.25 19.45
C LYS A 55 30.58 -4.12 18.75
N LEU A 56 30.94 -5.08 17.90
CA LEU A 56 32.20 -5.13 17.17
C LEU A 56 32.06 -4.55 15.75
N THR A 57 30.90 -4.74 15.13
CA THR A 57 30.61 -4.32 13.76
C THR A 57 29.30 -3.54 13.71
N PRO A 58 29.24 -2.32 14.31
CA PRO A 58 28.00 -1.54 14.37
C PRO A 58 27.49 -1.11 12.98
N TRP A 59 28.36 -1.11 11.97
CA TRP A 59 28.07 -0.81 10.57
C TRP A 59 27.49 -2.01 9.78
N LEU A 60 27.31 -3.18 10.39
CA LEU A 60 26.77 -4.35 9.71
C LEU A 60 25.24 -4.24 9.56
N LEU A 61 24.80 -3.70 8.42
CA LEU A 61 23.39 -3.37 8.18
C LEU A 61 22.48 -4.60 8.19
N ASP A 62 22.97 -5.76 7.75
CA ASP A 62 22.24 -7.02 7.74
C ASP A 62 21.77 -7.45 9.13
N ALA A 63 22.64 -7.30 10.14
CA ALA A 63 22.31 -7.62 11.52
C ALA A 63 21.24 -6.67 12.10
N HIS A 64 21.33 -5.37 11.82
CA HIS A 64 20.28 -4.41 12.19
C HIS A 64 18.95 -4.73 11.50
N CYS A 65 18.99 -5.00 10.20
CA CYS A 65 17.81 -5.35 9.41
C CYS A 65 17.14 -6.60 9.97
N PHE A 66 17.91 -7.64 10.29
CA PHE A 66 17.38 -8.87 10.89
C PHE A 66 16.69 -8.58 12.23
N LEU A 67 17.36 -7.85 13.13
CA LEU A 67 16.80 -7.51 14.43
C LEU A 67 15.50 -6.71 14.31
N ALA A 68 15.47 -5.73 13.41
CA ALA A 68 14.31 -4.90 13.15
C ALA A 68 13.14 -5.73 12.60
N SER A 69 13.37 -6.59 11.60
CA SER A 69 12.35 -7.50 11.05
C SER A 69 11.81 -8.46 12.12
N ASN A 70 12.70 -9.10 12.86
CA ASN A 70 12.31 -10.06 13.89
C ASN A 70 11.45 -9.41 15.00
N TYR A 71 11.77 -8.17 15.41
CA TYR A 71 10.90 -7.46 16.35
C TYR A 71 9.57 -7.05 15.73
N PHE A 72 9.54 -6.72 14.44
CA PHE A 72 8.31 -6.37 13.74
C PHE A 72 7.37 -7.57 13.62
N ASP A 73 7.92 -8.74 13.29
CA ASP A 73 7.19 -10.02 13.20
C ASP A 73 6.65 -10.48 14.56
N MET A 74 7.36 -10.15 15.64
CA MET A 74 6.89 -10.36 17.02
C MET A 74 5.86 -9.32 17.51
N ASP A 75 5.36 -8.47 16.62
CA ASP A 75 4.46 -7.34 16.92
C ASP A 75 5.01 -6.40 18.03
N LYS A 76 6.30 -6.08 17.96
CA LYS A 76 6.98 -5.13 18.86
C LYS A 76 7.43 -3.88 18.09
N PRO A 77 6.49 -3.04 17.59
CA PRO A 77 6.81 -1.94 16.69
C PRO A 77 7.74 -0.88 17.29
N VAL A 78 7.76 -0.72 18.62
CA VAL A 78 8.71 0.20 19.29
C VAL A 78 10.14 -0.31 19.17
N LYS A 79 10.38 -1.60 19.51
CA LYS A 79 11.72 -2.21 19.42
C LYS A 79 12.19 -2.37 17.98
N ALA A 80 11.27 -2.70 17.08
CA ALA A 80 11.53 -2.78 15.65
C ALA A 80 11.97 -1.42 15.10
N LEU A 81 11.27 -0.33 15.46
CA LEU A 81 11.65 1.02 15.06
C LEU A 81 13.00 1.45 15.65
N GLU A 82 13.27 1.14 16.92
CA GLU A 82 14.57 1.42 17.55
C GLU A 82 15.72 0.68 16.85
N ALA A 83 15.54 -0.60 16.53
CA ALA A 83 16.53 -1.37 15.78
C ALA A 83 16.70 -0.85 14.34
N ALA A 84 15.59 -0.51 13.67
CA ALA A 84 15.61 0.08 12.34
C ALA A 84 16.38 1.41 12.33
N GLN A 85 16.11 2.28 13.31
CA GLN A 85 16.79 3.57 13.44
C GLN A 85 18.29 3.40 13.68
N ARG A 86 18.72 2.48 14.56
CA ARG A 86 20.16 2.18 14.75
C ARG A 86 20.84 1.78 13.44
N GLY A 87 20.18 0.95 12.63
CA GLY A 87 20.71 0.53 11.33
C GLY A 87 20.74 1.68 10.32
N LEU A 88 19.72 2.54 10.29
CA LEU A 88 19.67 3.72 9.44
C LEU A 88 20.74 4.75 9.83
N ASP A 89 20.95 4.97 11.13
CA ASP A 89 22.01 5.86 11.63
C ASP A 89 23.39 5.32 11.23
N ALA A 90 23.63 4.01 11.41
CA ALA A 90 24.86 3.37 10.97
C ALA A 90 25.07 3.46 9.45
N ALA A 91 24.00 3.38 8.66
CA ALA A 91 24.06 3.60 7.21
C ALA A 91 24.38 5.06 6.85
N HIS A 92 23.74 6.02 7.53
CA HIS A 92 23.98 7.44 7.30
C HIS A 92 25.39 7.87 7.66
N ASP A 93 26.01 7.28 8.70
CA ASP A 93 27.42 7.51 9.06
C ASP A 93 28.40 7.08 7.95
N LEU A 94 27.99 6.16 7.08
CA LEU A 94 28.78 5.67 5.96
C LEU A 94 28.55 6.49 4.68
N MET A 95 27.38 7.12 4.58
CA MET A 95 26.98 7.90 3.42
C MET A 95 27.53 9.33 3.50
N PRO A 96 27.83 9.98 2.36
CA PRO A 96 28.09 11.41 2.34
C PRO A 96 26.90 12.18 2.92
N GLU A 97 27.17 13.20 3.73
CA GLU A 97 26.14 14.07 4.29
C GLU A 97 25.27 14.65 3.17
N GLY A 98 23.95 14.50 3.31
CA GLY A 98 22.99 15.00 2.34
C GLY A 98 23.03 14.31 0.97
N PHE A 99 23.63 13.12 0.83
CA PHE A 99 23.66 12.37 -0.42
C PHE A 99 22.27 12.33 -1.08
N PRO A 100 22.06 12.91 -2.28
CA PRO A 100 20.74 12.99 -2.91
C PRO A 100 20.46 11.84 -3.88
N GLY A 101 21.45 10.98 -4.12
CA GLY A 101 21.40 9.96 -5.17
C GLY A 101 20.51 8.77 -4.86
N LYS A 102 20.29 7.95 -5.89
CA LYS A 102 19.55 6.69 -5.79
C LYS A 102 20.37 5.65 -5.02
N ILE A 103 19.67 4.76 -4.34
CA ILE A 103 20.21 3.57 -3.68
C ILE A 103 19.42 2.40 -4.25
N GLU A 104 19.91 1.86 -5.35
CA GLU A 104 19.15 0.93 -6.18
C GLU A 104 19.08 -0.47 -5.57
N TRP A 105 17.91 -1.10 -5.66
CA TRP A 105 17.67 -2.47 -5.20
C TRP A 105 18.53 -3.54 -5.90
N GLY A 106 19.03 -3.23 -7.09
CA GLY A 106 19.87 -4.12 -7.90
C GLY A 106 21.20 -4.47 -7.22
N HIS A 107 21.73 -3.57 -6.40
CA HIS A 107 22.88 -3.85 -5.54
C HIS A 107 22.40 -4.61 -4.30
N LEU A 108 22.90 -5.84 -4.10
CA LEU A 108 22.44 -6.69 -3.01
C LEU A 108 22.73 -6.06 -1.64
N GLU A 109 23.87 -5.39 -1.56
CA GLU A 109 24.39 -4.69 -0.39
C GLU A 109 23.54 -3.48 0.01
N ASN A 110 22.68 -2.97 -0.89
CA ASN A 110 21.72 -1.90 -0.59
C ASN A 110 20.45 -2.39 0.09
N ARG A 111 20.12 -3.67 -0.07
CA ARG A 111 18.83 -4.22 0.39
C ARG A 111 18.64 -4.12 1.90
N PRO A 112 19.66 -4.30 2.77
CA PRO A 112 19.49 -4.08 4.20
C PRO A 112 19.04 -2.66 4.53
N TYR A 113 19.66 -1.62 3.94
CA TYR A 113 19.26 -0.23 4.12
C TYR A 113 17.82 0.03 3.67
N LEU A 114 17.47 -0.44 2.47
CA LEU A 114 16.12 -0.28 1.91
C LEU A 114 15.06 -0.98 2.75
N ARG A 115 15.36 -2.16 3.31
CA ARG A 115 14.47 -2.87 4.24
C ARG A 115 14.35 -2.17 5.59
N LEU A 116 15.44 -1.59 6.11
CA LEU A 116 15.40 -0.78 7.32
C LEU A 116 14.44 0.42 7.17
N LEU A 117 14.46 1.11 6.02
CA LEU A 117 13.48 2.15 5.70
C LEU A 117 12.04 1.61 5.70
N GLN A 118 11.81 0.47 5.07
CA GLN A 118 10.49 -0.16 5.01
C GLN A 118 9.97 -0.55 6.41
N ILE A 119 10.82 -1.13 7.27
CA ILE A 119 10.44 -1.50 8.63
C ILE A 119 10.14 -0.24 9.45
N ALA A 120 10.95 0.81 9.31
CA ALA A 120 10.70 2.08 9.97
C ALA A 120 9.34 2.67 9.55
N LEU A 121 9.05 2.71 8.24
CA LEU A 121 7.76 3.13 7.67
C LEU A 121 6.59 2.37 8.30
N LEU A 122 6.63 1.03 8.27
CA LEU A 122 5.55 0.19 8.79
C LEU A 122 5.37 0.35 10.30
N CYS A 123 6.47 0.49 11.05
CA CYS A 123 6.42 0.75 12.50
C CYS A 123 5.82 2.11 12.82
N LEU A 124 6.17 3.16 12.06
CA LEU A 124 5.59 4.50 12.21
C LEU A 124 4.08 4.48 11.92
N ALA A 125 3.67 3.80 10.85
CA ALA A 125 2.26 3.60 10.51
C ALA A 125 1.48 2.88 11.63
N ARG A 126 2.00 1.75 12.14
CA ARG A 126 1.39 1.03 13.30
C ARG A 126 1.27 1.90 14.55
N ARG A 127 2.21 2.84 14.73
CA ARG A 127 2.22 3.78 15.86
C ARG A 127 1.41 5.05 15.59
N ARG A 128 0.66 5.12 14.50
CA ARG A 128 -0.14 6.27 14.06
C ARG A 128 0.69 7.55 13.86
N LYS A 129 1.98 7.39 13.60
CA LYS A 129 2.92 8.46 13.22
C LYS A 129 2.90 8.64 11.70
N HIS A 130 1.73 8.99 11.18
CA HIS A 130 1.43 8.95 9.76
C HIS A 130 2.21 9.99 8.94
N LYS A 131 2.52 11.14 9.53
CA LYS A 131 3.34 12.15 8.86
C LYS A 131 4.76 11.65 8.65
N GLU A 132 5.39 11.12 9.69
CA GLU A 132 6.75 10.55 9.58
C GLU A 132 6.75 9.31 8.68
N ALA A 133 5.70 8.49 8.70
CA ALA A 133 5.53 7.37 7.79
C ALA A 133 5.51 7.86 6.32
N ALA A 134 4.69 8.86 5.99
CA ALA A 134 4.64 9.43 4.64
C ALA A 134 6.01 9.97 4.19
N GLU A 135 6.75 10.64 5.07
CA GLU A 135 8.11 11.15 4.80
C GLU A 135 9.08 10.00 4.44
N ILE A 136 9.05 8.88 5.17
CA ILE A 136 9.88 7.71 4.85
C ILE A 136 9.44 7.05 3.53
N ALA A 137 8.13 6.93 3.27
CA ALA A 137 7.63 6.36 2.02
C ALA A 137 8.08 7.19 0.80
N VAL A 138 8.03 8.53 0.89
CA VAL A 138 8.55 9.43 -0.15
C VAL A 138 10.06 9.29 -0.30
N LEU A 139 10.81 9.18 0.82
CA LEU A 139 12.24 8.92 0.78
C LEU A 139 12.56 7.59 0.07
N MET A 140 11.82 6.52 0.36
CA MET A 140 11.98 5.23 -0.29
C MET A 140 11.79 5.34 -1.81
N MET A 141 10.79 6.10 -2.27
CA MET A 141 10.58 6.35 -3.70
C MET A 141 11.73 7.13 -4.35
N ALA A 142 12.33 8.10 -3.63
CA ALA A 142 13.49 8.84 -4.11
C ALA A 142 14.75 7.98 -4.17
N ARG A 143 14.95 7.09 -3.19
CA ARG A 143 16.11 6.18 -3.12
C ARG A 143 16.00 5.03 -4.10
N ASN A 144 14.85 4.37 -4.15
CA ASN A 144 14.60 3.20 -4.99
C ASN A 144 13.44 3.48 -5.97
N PRO A 145 13.70 4.21 -7.08
CA PRO A 145 12.64 4.66 -7.99
C PRO A 145 11.91 3.53 -8.74
N ASN A 146 12.51 2.34 -8.81
CA ASN A 146 11.84 1.14 -9.34
C ASN A 146 10.82 0.54 -8.37
N ASP A 147 10.72 1.11 -7.16
CA ASP A 147 9.81 0.74 -6.09
C ASP A 147 9.67 -0.77 -5.87
N ASN A 148 10.80 -1.46 -5.79
CA ASN A 148 10.82 -2.93 -5.61
C ASN A 148 10.15 -3.40 -4.30
N GLN A 149 9.87 -2.47 -3.38
CA GLN A 149 9.23 -2.74 -2.10
C GLN A 149 7.76 -2.31 -2.03
N GLY A 150 7.23 -1.67 -3.07
CA GLY A 150 5.83 -1.24 -3.15
C GLY A 150 5.49 -0.04 -2.25
N ALA A 151 6.45 0.80 -1.89
CA ALA A 151 6.25 1.98 -1.07
C ALA A 151 5.29 3.00 -1.72
N ARG A 152 5.17 3.04 -3.06
CA ARG A 152 4.26 3.95 -3.77
C ARG A 152 2.79 3.76 -3.37
N PHE A 153 2.42 2.55 -2.97
CA PHE A 153 1.06 2.20 -2.53
C PHE A 153 0.79 2.51 -1.05
N LEU A 154 1.78 3.07 -0.34
CA LEU A 154 1.63 3.55 1.03
C LEU A 154 1.59 5.08 1.11
N VAL A 155 2.22 5.79 0.17
CA VAL A 155 2.33 7.27 0.21
C VAL A 155 0.97 7.96 0.32
N GLY A 156 0.01 7.61 -0.56
CA GLY A 156 -1.30 8.24 -0.59
C GLY A 156 -2.08 8.01 0.71
N SER A 157 -2.10 6.76 1.18
CA SER A 157 -2.79 6.38 2.41
C SER A 157 -2.19 6.99 3.66
N GLU A 158 -0.85 7.06 3.79
CA GLU A 158 -0.22 7.72 4.94
C GLU A 158 -0.43 9.24 4.91
N LEU A 159 -0.39 9.90 3.75
CA LEU A 159 -0.72 11.32 3.64
C LEU A 159 -2.17 11.59 4.07
N LEU A 160 -3.11 10.73 3.66
CA LEU A 160 -4.51 10.85 4.05
C LEU A 160 -4.66 10.68 5.58
N ARG A 161 -4.02 9.66 6.16
CA ARG A 161 -4.02 9.44 7.63
C ARG A 161 -3.29 10.54 8.41
N ALA A 162 -2.33 11.23 7.80
CA ALA A 162 -1.67 12.40 8.34
C ALA A 162 -2.53 13.68 8.24
N GLY A 163 -3.71 13.62 7.60
CA GLY A 163 -4.60 14.75 7.38
C GLY A 163 -4.19 15.66 6.22
N MET A 164 -3.15 15.29 5.45
CA MET A 164 -2.64 16.03 4.29
C MET A 164 -3.49 15.72 3.04
N ARG A 165 -4.79 16.03 3.11
CA ARG A 165 -5.79 15.55 2.13
C ARG A 165 -5.52 16.00 0.70
N LYS A 166 -5.01 17.22 0.50
CA LYS A 166 -4.78 17.75 -0.85
C LYS A 166 -3.63 17.02 -1.52
N GLU A 167 -2.54 16.83 -0.78
CA GLU A 167 -1.36 16.08 -1.18
C GLU A 167 -1.71 14.60 -1.43
N ALA A 168 -2.49 14.00 -0.52
CA ALA A 168 -2.99 12.64 -0.68
C ALA A 168 -3.80 12.51 -1.98
N ALA A 169 -4.77 13.40 -2.23
CA ALA A 169 -5.62 13.33 -3.41
C ALA A 169 -4.82 13.36 -4.73
N VAL A 170 -3.72 14.11 -4.79
CA VAL A 170 -2.81 14.12 -5.96
C VAL A 170 -2.19 12.74 -6.18
N VAL A 171 -1.55 12.18 -5.15
CA VAL A 171 -0.89 10.87 -5.23
C VAL A 171 -1.89 9.76 -5.53
N LEU A 172 -3.03 9.77 -4.86
CA LEU A 172 -4.11 8.80 -5.06
C LEU A 172 -4.60 8.84 -6.51
N GLN A 173 -4.85 10.04 -7.07
CA GLN A 173 -5.31 10.20 -8.44
C GLN A 173 -4.29 9.70 -9.48
N GLU A 174 -3.00 9.93 -9.26
CA GLU A 174 -1.93 9.49 -10.16
C GLU A 174 -1.77 7.97 -10.17
N GLN A 175 -1.95 7.31 -9.03
CA GLN A 175 -1.61 5.89 -8.85
C GLN A 175 -2.84 4.95 -8.84
N ALA A 176 -4.07 5.46 -8.74
CA ALA A 176 -5.27 4.62 -8.59
C ALA A 176 -5.55 3.68 -9.77
N ALA A 177 -5.08 4.00 -10.97
CA ALA A 177 -5.20 3.10 -12.12
C ALA A 177 -4.38 1.81 -11.94
N GLU A 178 -3.24 1.88 -11.23
CA GLU A 178 -2.39 0.72 -10.93
C GLU A 178 -2.78 0.05 -9.59
N TYR A 179 -3.32 0.80 -8.64
CA TYR A 179 -3.67 0.31 -7.30
C TYR A 179 -5.14 0.59 -6.96
N PRO A 180 -6.03 -0.41 -7.10
CA PRO A 180 -7.48 -0.24 -6.91
C PRO A 180 -7.91 0.40 -5.58
N PRO A 181 -7.29 0.11 -4.41
CA PRO A 181 -7.67 0.75 -3.15
C PRO A 181 -7.63 2.28 -3.17
N TYR A 182 -6.74 2.88 -3.96
CA TYR A 182 -6.65 4.35 -4.05
C TYR A 182 -7.87 5.00 -4.70
N TRP A 183 -8.66 4.29 -5.51
CA TRP A 183 -9.96 4.83 -5.97
C TRP A 183 -10.93 5.05 -4.81
N TYR A 184 -10.87 4.18 -3.80
CA TYR A 184 -11.71 4.27 -2.61
C TYR A 184 -11.24 5.41 -1.69
N GLU A 185 -9.94 5.53 -1.45
CA GLU A 185 -9.43 6.65 -0.65
C GLU A 185 -9.62 8.01 -1.35
N LEU A 186 -9.46 8.06 -2.68
CA LEU A 186 -9.71 9.28 -3.46
C LEU A 186 -11.19 9.68 -3.38
N GLY A 187 -12.10 8.71 -3.53
CA GLY A 187 -13.52 8.97 -3.37
C GLY A 187 -13.88 9.41 -1.95
N LEU A 188 -13.20 8.87 -0.93
CA LEU A 188 -13.34 9.31 0.46
C LEU A 188 -12.86 10.76 0.64
N CYS A 189 -11.72 11.15 0.05
CA CYS A 189 -11.25 12.54 0.05
C CYS A 189 -12.31 13.49 -0.54
N HIS A 190 -12.85 13.14 -1.70
CA HIS A 190 -13.90 13.94 -2.33
C HIS A 190 -15.20 13.99 -1.52
N ALA A 191 -15.60 12.88 -0.89
CA ALA A 191 -16.79 12.84 -0.04
C ALA A 191 -16.64 13.70 1.22
N ILE A 192 -15.44 13.71 1.83
CA ILE A 192 -15.12 14.58 2.97
C ILE A 192 -15.24 16.06 2.59
N ASP A 193 -14.88 16.42 1.36
CA ASP A 193 -14.98 17.78 0.84
C ASP A 193 -16.36 18.07 0.17
N ASP A 194 -17.39 17.25 0.44
CA ASP A 194 -18.75 17.34 -0.13
C ASP A 194 -18.82 17.33 -1.67
N ASN A 195 -17.74 16.90 -2.35
CA ASN A 195 -17.70 16.75 -3.80
C ASN A 195 -18.26 15.38 -4.21
N TRP A 196 -19.57 15.21 -4.00
CA TRP A 196 -20.27 13.94 -4.21
C TRP A 196 -20.17 13.40 -5.65
N VAL A 197 -20.06 14.27 -6.65
CA VAL A 197 -19.91 13.85 -8.05
C VAL A 197 -18.54 13.21 -8.29
N ALA A 198 -17.47 13.88 -7.87
CA ALA A 198 -16.11 13.32 -8.01
C ALA A 198 -15.94 12.06 -7.14
N ALA A 199 -16.53 12.06 -5.94
CA ALA A 199 -16.58 10.89 -5.07
C ALA A 199 -17.27 9.70 -5.77
N ALA A 200 -18.42 9.92 -6.40
CA ALA A 200 -19.11 8.87 -7.17
C ALA A 200 -18.26 8.34 -8.32
N THR A 201 -17.60 9.22 -9.08
CA THR A 201 -16.74 8.79 -10.20
C THR A 201 -15.57 7.95 -9.70
N ALA A 202 -14.90 8.37 -8.63
CA ALA A 202 -13.79 7.62 -8.04
C ALA A 202 -14.25 6.25 -7.52
N PHE A 203 -15.34 6.18 -6.73
CA PHE A 203 -15.87 4.92 -6.23
C PHE A 203 -16.31 3.97 -7.35
N ARG A 204 -16.96 4.47 -8.40
CA ARG A 204 -17.34 3.64 -9.56
C ARG A 204 -16.13 3.01 -10.24
N ARG A 205 -15.02 3.76 -10.37
CA ARG A 205 -13.74 3.20 -10.86
C ARG A 205 -13.19 2.15 -9.91
N GLY A 206 -13.27 2.39 -8.60
CA GLY A 206 -12.92 1.42 -7.57
C GLY A 206 -13.74 0.13 -7.68
N PHE A 207 -15.06 0.22 -7.89
CA PHE A 207 -15.93 -0.93 -8.08
C PHE A 207 -15.57 -1.74 -9.33
N ALA A 208 -15.18 -1.09 -10.42
CA ALA A 208 -14.75 -1.77 -11.64
C ALA A 208 -13.39 -2.47 -11.48
N ALA A 209 -12.48 -1.86 -10.71
CA ALA A 209 -11.13 -2.36 -10.49
C ALA A 209 -11.09 -3.52 -9.47
N ASN A 210 -11.56 -3.28 -8.25
CA ASN A 210 -11.68 -4.28 -7.19
C ASN A 210 -12.99 -4.06 -6.41
N HIS A 211 -14.03 -4.81 -6.78
CA HIS A 211 -15.38 -4.67 -6.19
C HIS A 211 -15.48 -5.18 -4.75
N TYR A 212 -14.60 -6.09 -4.34
CA TYR A 212 -14.62 -6.70 -3.00
C TYR A 212 -14.35 -5.70 -1.88
N ILE A 213 -13.61 -4.62 -2.15
CA ILE A 213 -13.34 -3.56 -1.18
C ILE A 213 -14.66 -2.91 -0.72
N ALA A 214 -15.55 -2.58 -1.66
CA ALA A 214 -16.86 -2.04 -1.32
C ALA A 214 -17.68 -3.04 -0.49
N GLU A 215 -17.63 -4.33 -0.81
CA GLU A 215 -18.35 -5.35 -0.05
C GLU A 215 -17.84 -5.46 1.38
N LEU A 216 -16.53 -5.45 1.58
CA LEU A 216 -15.91 -5.51 2.90
C LEU A 216 -16.15 -4.23 3.72
N LEU A 217 -16.14 -3.06 3.08
CA LEU A 217 -16.44 -1.80 3.77
C LEU A 217 -17.92 -1.69 4.19
N LEU A 218 -18.82 -2.39 3.49
CA LEU A 218 -20.27 -2.31 3.69
C LEU A 218 -20.85 -3.48 4.49
N ASN A 219 -20.12 -4.59 4.64
CA ASN A 219 -20.58 -5.80 5.31
C ASN A 219 -19.56 -6.26 6.36
N GLU A 220 -20.04 -6.92 7.41
CA GLU A 220 -19.18 -7.43 8.50
C GLU A 220 -18.45 -8.74 8.14
N SER A 221 -18.74 -9.35 6.99
CA SER A 221 -18.23 -10.67 6.58
C SER A 221 -17.40 -10.60 5.31
N GLN A 222 -16.35 -11.42 5.25
CA GLN A 222 -15.54 -11.57 4.04
C GLN A 222 -16.40 -12.15 2.90
N PRO A 223 -16.42 -11.51 1.71
CA PRO A 223 -17.16 -12.06 0.58
C PRO A 223 -16.51 -13.36 0.13
N LEU A 224 -17.34 -14.34 -0.22
CA LEU A 224 -16.85 -15.54 -0.90
C LEU A 224 -16.25 -15.12 -2.26
N PRO A 225 -15.06 -15.63 -2.62
CA PRO A 225 -14.46 -15.31 -3.91
C PRO A 225 -15.42 -15.67 -5.06
N LEU A 226 -15.63 -14.74 -5.99
CA LEU A 226 -16.37 -15.03 -7.21
C LEU A 226 -15.53 -15.88 -8.15
N LEU A 227 -16.19 -16.76 -8.91
CA LEU A 227 -15.58 -17.57 -9.96
C LEU A 227 -15.40 -16.72 -11.23
N ILE A 228 -14.44 -15.80 -11.18
CA ILE A 228 -14.11 -14.85 -12.25
C ILE A 228 -12.60 -14.76 -12.46
N HIS A 229 -12.16 -14.24 -13.60
CA HIS A 229 -10.75 -13.94 -13.84
C HIS A 229 -10.33 -12.61 -13.19
N HIS A 230 -9.25 -12.63 -12.42
CA HIS A 230 -8.56 -11.44 -11.88
C HIS A 230 -7.34 -11.12 -12.73
N GLY A 231 -7.20 -9.86 -13.18
CA GLY A 231 -6.05 -9.44 -14.00
C GLY A 231 -4.71 -9.44 -13.24
N SER A 232 -4.78 -9.29 -11.92
CA SER A 232 -3.65 -9.34 -10.99
C SER A 232 -4.16 -9.67 -9.58
N ASN A 233 -3.25 -9.92 -8.65
CA ASN A 233 -3.58 -10.05 -7.23
C ASN A 233 -4.23 -8.78 -6.64
N LEU A 234 -3.94 -7.59 -7.21
CA LEU A 234 -4.53 -6.32 -6.76
C LEU A 234 -6.06 -6.24 -6.97
N GLU A 235 -6.60 -7.06 -7.87
CA GLU A 235 -8.03 -7.10 -8.18
C GLU A 235 -8.79 -8.16 -7.34
N ASP A 236 -8.08 -8.99 -6.59
CA ASP A 236 -8.66 -10.13 -5.88
C ASP A 236 -9.12 -9.77 -4.44
N PRO A 237 -9.81 -10.69 -3.75
CA PRO A 237 -10.30 -10.46 -2.38
C PRO A 237 -9.19 -10.28 -1.33
N SER A 238 -7.98 -10.80 -1.55
CA SER A 238 -6.88 -10.72 -0.58
C SER A 238 -6.40 -9.27 -0.42
N THR A 239 -6.18 -8.56 -1.54
CA THR A 239 -5.87 -7.12 -1.52
C THR A 239 -6.97 -6.31 -0.86
N ALA A 240 -8.23 -6.70 -1.06
CA ALA A 240 -9.36 -6.02 -0.44
C ALA A 240 -9.39 -6.21 1.10
N ALA A 241 -9.10 -7.42 1.56
CA ALA A 241 -8.99 -7.73 2.99
C ALA A 241 -7.82 -6.99 3.66
N GLU A 242 -6.63 -7.01 3.02
CA GLU A 242 -5.45 -6.27 3.49
C GLU A 242 -5.73 -4.77 3.59
N TYR A 243 -6.39 -4.19 2.59
CA TYR A 243 -6.77 -2.77 2.62
C TYR A 243 -7.72 -2.46 3.78
N VAL A 244 -8.78 -3.25 3.99
CA VAL A 244 -9.75 -2.99 5.06
C VAL A 244 -9.13 -3.18 6.44
N ASP A 245 -8.27 -4.18 6.62
CA ASP A 245 -7.52 -4.38 7.86
C ASP A 245 -6.63 -3.16 8.19
N MET A 246 -5.94 -2.63 7.19
CA MET A 246 -4.99 -1.52 7.37
C MET A 246 -5.63 -0.12 7.40
N TYR A 247 -6.72 0.08 6.66
CA TYR A 247 -7.27 1.41 6.34
C TYR A 247 -8.78 1.52 6.56
N GLY A 248 -9.46 0.45 6.99
CA GLY A 248 -10.90 0.46 7.26
C GLY A 248 -11.33 1.52 8.28
N GLU A 249 -10.48 1.86 9.24
CA GLU A 249 -10.74 2.91 10.23
C GLU A 249 -10.99 4.29 9.61
N LEU A 250 -10.41 4.58 8.42
CA LEU A 250 -10.66 5.84 7.70
C LEU A 250 -12.16 6.06 7.39
N TRP A 251 -12.92 4.98 7.30
CA TRP A 251 -14.32 4.98 6.92
C TRP A 251 -15.26 5.13 8.11
N LEU A 252 -14.76 5.03 9.34
CA LEU A 252 -15.56 5.18 10.57
C LEU A 252 -15.90 6.65 10.88
N ALA A 253 -15.30 7.61 10.18
CA ALA A 253 -15.61 9.01 10.34
C ALA A 253 -17.10 9.30 10.01
N PRO A 254 -17.83 10.06 10.84
CA PRO A 254 -19.25 10.35 10.64
C PRO A 254 -19.48 11.44 9.58
N ASN A 255 -18.88 11.30 8.40
CA ASN A 255 -18.96 12.23 7.27
C ASN A 255 -20.00 11.80 6.21
N GLY A 256 -20.72 10.69 6.44
CA GLY A 256 -21.71 10.16 5.51
C GLY A 256 -21.13 9.38 4.31
N ALA A 257 -19.80 9.26 4.19
CA ALA A 257 -19.15 8.58 3.07
C ALA A 257 -19.56 7.09 2.97
N GLN A 258 -19.68 6.37 4.09
CA GLN A 258 -20.17 4.99 4.07
C GLN A 258 -21.62 4.89 3.58
N HIS A 259 -22.51 5.78 4.00
CA HIS A 259 -23.90 5.80 3.54
C HIS A 259 -23.98 6.10 2.03
N PHE A 260 -23.16 7.05 1.58
CA PHE A 260 -23.04 7.40 0.17
C PHE A 260 -22.47 6.23 -0.65
N LEU A 261 -21.41 5.57 -0.18
CA LEU A 261 -20.82 4.38 -0.81
C LEU A 261 -21.87 3.27 -0.92
N ARG A 262 -22.62 3.00 0.16
CA ARG A 262 -23.69 1.99 0.19
C ARG A 262 -24.77 2.28 -0.84
N TRP A 263 -25.25 3.53 -0.87
CA TRP A 263 -26.25 3.95 -1.85
C TRP A 263 -25.73 3.80 -3.28
N LEU A 264 -24.50 4.27 -3.55
CA LEU A 264 -23.91 4.24 -4.87
C LEU A 264 -23.67 2.82 -5.37
N TYR A 265 -23.15 1.94 -4.51
CA TYR A 265 -22.90 0.53 -4.82
C TYR A 265 -24.17 -0.22 -5.24
N ASN A 266 -25.32 0.19 -4.69
CA ASN A 266 -26.65 -0.36 -4.98
C ASN A 266 -27.48 0.49 -5.96
N GLN A 267 -26.89 1.54 -6.55
CA GLN A 267 -27.60 2.39 -7.51
C GLN A 267 -27.74 1.64 -8.83
N SER A 268 -28.95 1.61 -9.41
CA SER A 268 -29.27 0.72 -10.54
C SER A 268 -28.39 0.88 -11.79
N GLN A 269 -28.00 2.11 -12.16
CA GLN A 269 -27.11 2.36 -13.30
C GLN A 269 -25.67 1.92 -12.98
N VAL A 270 -25.23 2.11 -11.73
CA VAL A 270 -23.92 1.62 -11.27
C VAL A 270 -23.90 0.08 -11.22
N MET A 271 -25.00 -0.57 -10.84
CA MET A 271 -25.11 -2.03 -10.92
C MET A 271 -25.02 -2.54 -12.37
N ILE A 272 -25.64 -1.87 -13.33
CA ILE A 272 -25.51 -2.20 -14.77
C ILE A 272 -24.06 -2.07 -15.23
N GLU A 273 -23.40 -0.97 -14.87
CA GLU A 273 -21.99 -0.74 -15.18
C GLU A 273 -21.09 -1.86 -14.64
N ARG A 274 -21.27 -2.22 -13.35
CA ARG A 274 -20.52 -3.29 -12.70
C ARG A 274 -20.81 -4.66 -13.30
N ALA A 275 -22.07 -4.96 -13.60
CA ALA A 275 -22.46 -6.22 -14.22
C ALA A 275 -21.79 -6.41 -15.60
N GLY A 276 -21.65 -5.34 -16.39
CA GLY A 276 -20.93 -5.39 -17.66
C GLY A 276 -19.44 -5.74 -17.50
N ILE A 277 -18.78 -5.20 -16.48
CA ILE A 277 -17.39 -5.52 -16.15
C ILE A 277 -17.28 -6.97 -15.64
N LEU A 278 -18.16 -7.39 -14.73
CA LEU A 278 -18.17 -8.75 -14.18
C LEU A 278 -18.40 -9.80 -15.27
N ALA A 279 -19.32 -9.58 -16.20
CA ALA A 279 -19.54 -10.46 -17.35
C ALA A 279 -18.26 -10.66 -18.18
N CYS A 280 -17.46 -9.61 -18.37
CA CYS A 280 -16.16 -9.74 -19.04
C CYS A 280 -15.17 -10.57 -18.21
N LYS A 281 -15.13 -10.41 -16.88
CA LYS A 281 -14.26 -11.19 -15.99
C LYS A 281 -14.68 -12.67 -15.92
N GLU A 282 -15.98 -12.96 -15.96
CA GLU A 282 -16.53 -14.31 -16.06
C GLU A 282 -16.15 -14.97 -17.40
N GLU A 283 -16.37 -14.29 -18.52
CA GLU A 283 -16.02 -14.79 -19.85
C GLU A 283 -14.50 -15.05 -20.00
N LEU A 284 -13.66 -14.18 -19.42
CA LEU A 284 -12.20 -14.32 -19.45
C LEU A 284 -11.71 -15.60 -18.80
N LEU A 285 -12.38 -16.06 -17.73
CA LEU A 285 -12.01 -17.28 -17.03
C LEU A 285 -12.07 -18.52 -17.94
N TRP A 286 -12.95 -18.47 -18.94
CA TRP A 286 -13.23 -19.59 -19.85
C TRP A 286 -12.68 -19.34 -21.27
N ALA A 287 -11.88 -18.29 -21.47
CA ALA A 287 -11.40 -17.92 -22.78
C ALA A 287 -10.50 -19.03 -23.37
N PRO A 288 -10.78 -19.52 -24.59
CA PRO A 288 -10.10 -20.71 -25.13
C PRO A 288 -8.68 -20.42 -25.62
N ASN A 289 -8.34 -19.15 -25.89
CA ASN A 289 -7.03 -18.72 -26.36
C ASN A 289 -6.80 -17.21 -26.12
N SER A 290 -5.56 -16.78 -26.28
CA SER A 290 -5.15 -15.39 -26.04
C SER A 290 -5.81 -14.36 -26.96
N ALA A 291 -6.21 -14.74 -28.18
CA ALA A 291 -6.85 -13.82 -29.12
C ALA A 291 -8.28 -13.47 -28.68
N GLU A 292 -9.06 -14.47 -28.25
CA GLU A 292 -10.38 -14.25 -27.67
C GLU A 292 -10.29 -13.52 -26.32
N ALA A 293 -9.34 -13.91 -25.46
CA ALA A 293 -9.07 -13.20 -24.21
C ALA A 293 -8.77 -11.70 -24.46
N GLY A 294 -7.94 -11.39 -25.47
CA GLY A 294 -7.63 -10.02 -25.86
C GLY A 294 -8.85 -9.17 -26.24
N LYS A 295 -9.82 -9.75 -26.96
CA LYS A 295 -11.08 -9.06 -27.30
C LYS A 295 -11.93 -8.78 -26.07
N ILE A 296 -12.00 -9.73 -25.13
CA ILE A 296 -12.77 -9.58 -23.89
C ILE A 296 -12.11 -8.52 -22.98
N VAL A 297 -10.77 -8.53 -22.86
CA VAL A 297 -10.02 -7.49 -22.15
C VAL A 297 -10.29 -6.12 -22.77
N GLN A 298 -10.22 -5.98 -24.10
CA GLN A 298 -10.51 -4.70 -24.77
C GLN A 298 -11.94 -4.21 -24.48
N ARG A 299 -12.93 -5.12 -24.45
CA ARG A 299 -14.32 -4.78 -24.11
C ARG A 299 -14.42 -4.31 -22.65
N ARG A 300 -13.81 -5.04 -21.70
CA ARG A 300 -13.74 -4.66 -20.28
C ARG A 300 -13.13 -3.27 -20.11
N ASP A 301 -11.99 -3.01 -20.75
CA ASP A 301 -11.27 -1.74 -20.64
C ASP A 301 -12.08 -0.60 -21.28
N THR A 302 -12.77 -0.86 -22.39
CA THR A 302 -13.71 0.10 -22.99
C THR A 302 -14.86 0.45 -22.05
N LEU A 303 -15.39 -0.52 -21.29
CA LEU A 303 -16.42 -0.27 -20.29
C LEU A 303 -15.86 0.53 -19.10
N ALA A 304 -14.68 0.17 -18.59
CA ALA A 304 -14.04 0.88 -17.48
C ALA A 304 -13.68 2.33 -17.85
N ASN A 305 -13.20 2.56 -19.08
CA ASN A 305 -12.85 3.90 -19.57
C ASN A 305 -14.08 4.81 -19.81
N LYS A 306 -15.29 4.24 -19.88
CA LYS A 306 -16.54 5.04 -19.92
C LYS A 306 -16.95 5.57 -18.54
N ILE A 307 -16.28 5.18 -17.47
CA ILE A 307 -16.56 5.67 -16.12
C ILE A 307 -16.07 7.11 -15.99
N ASP A 308 -17.02 8.03 -16.15
CA ASP A 308 -16.83 9.48 -16.13
C ASP A 308 -17.82 10.18 -15.19
N ASP A 309 -17.73 11.51 -15.14
CA ASP A 309 -18.60 12.36 -14.35
C ASP A 309 -20.02 12.47 -14.90
N LYS A 310 -20.29 12.06 -16.15
CA LYS A 310 -21.60 12.27 -16.78
C LYS A 310 -22.67 11.47 -16.06
N LEU A 311 -22.43 10.17 -15.83
CA LEU A 311 -23.36 9.35 -15.08
C LEU A 311 -23.41 9.79 -13.60
N SER A 312 -22.26 10.09 -12.99
CA SER A 312 -22.20 10.60 -11.60
C SER A 312 -23.07 11.84 -11.41
N LYS A 313 -22.98 12.85 -12.29
CA LYS A 313 -23.84 14.06 -12.27
C LYS A 313 -25.32 13.75 -12.47
N ALA A 314 -25.64 12.73 -13.26
CA ALA A 314 -27.03 12.35 -13.52
C ALA A 314 -27.68 11.67 -12.30
N ILE A 315 -26.92 10.85 -11.55
CA ILE A 315 -27.46 10.07 -10.43
C ILE A 315 -27.32 10.79 -9.08
N VAL A 316 -26.25 11.54 -8.86
CA VAL A 316 -25.95 12.27 -7.62
C VAL A 316 -26.74 13.58 -7.59
N GLN A 317 -27.99 13.51 -7.15
CA GLN A 317 -28.90 14.64 -7.07
C GLN A 317 -29.76 14.54 -5.81
N GLN A 318 -30.09 15.69 -5.22
CA GLN A 318 -31.13 15.73 -4.19
C GLN A 318 -32.48 15.33 -4.79
N ARG A 319 -33.27 14.60 -3.99
CA ARG A 319 -34.59 14.12 -4.37
C ARG A 319 -35.60 14.54 -3.33
N THR A 320 -36.84 14.72 -3.76
CA THR A 320 -37.98 15.02 -2.88
C THR A 320 -38.83 13.78 -2.72
N THR A 321 -39.04 13.35 -1.48
CA THR A 321 -39.91 12.20 -1.17
C THR A 321 -41.38 12.56 -1.37
N ARG A 322 -42.26 11.55 -1.42
CA ARG A 322 -43.72 11.77 -1.45
C ARG A 322 -44.24 12.60 -0.26
N ARG A 323 -43.50 12.62 0.86
CA ARG A 323 -43.83 13.40 2.06
C ARG A 323 -43.30 14.84 1.99
N GLY A 324 -42.76 15.27 0.85
CA GLY A 324 -42.24 16.62 0.65
C GLY A 324 -40.85 16.87 1.26
N GLN A 325 -40.18 15.85 1.80
CA GLN A 325 -38.82 16.00 2.33
C GLN A 325 -37.79 15.97 1.19
N THR A 326 -37.00 17.03 1.06
CA THR A 326 -35.89 17.11 0.09
C THR A 326 -34.57 16.81 0.76
N GLY A 327 -33.75 15.98 0.13
CA GLY A 327 -32.41 15.67 0.63
C GLY A 327 -31.65 14.72 -0.28
N TRP A 328 -30.43 14.37 0.14
CA TRP A 328 -29.64 13.37 -0.55
C TRP A 328 -30.23 11.96 -0.34
N PRO A 329 -30.32 11.11 -1.38
CA PRO A 329 -30.89 9.77 -1.27
C PRO A 329 -30.31 8.93 -0.12
N TRP A 330 -29.00 9.01 0.13
CA TRP A 330 -28.32 8.27 1.18
C TRP A 330 -28.61 8.80 2.60
N ASN A 331 -28.98 10.08 2.75
CA ASN A 331 -29.39 10.66 4.03
C ASN A 331 -30.88 10.39 4.29
N LEU A 332 -31.71 10.45 3.26
CA LEU A 332 -33.15 10.22 3.37
C LEU A 332 -33.48 8.78 3.78
N ALA A 333 -32.68 7.79 3.36
CA ALA A 333 -32.87 6.40 3.74
C ALA A 333 -32.73 6.18 5.26
N LEU A 334 -31.84 6.93 5.92
CA LEU A 334 -31.63 6.83 7.37
C LEU A 334 -32.80 7.41 8.17
N GLY A 335 -33.44 8.47 7.67
CA GLY A 335 -34.62 9.07 8.31
C GLY A 335 -35.94 8.31 8.06
N MET A 336 -35.90 7.20 7.30
CA MET A 336 -37.03 6.31 7.08
C MET A 336 -37.01 5.07 7.98
N LEU A 337 -35.86 4.76 8.59
CA LEU A 337 -35.71 3.80 9.69
C LEU A 337 -36.14 4.46 10.99
#